data_AF-A0ABD4ZMY4-F1
#
_entry.id   AF-A0ABD4ZMY4-F1
#
_cell.length_a   1.000
_cell.length_b   1.000
_cell.length_c   1.000
_cell.angle_alpha   90.00
_cell.angle_beta   90.00
_cell.angle_gamma   90.00
#
_symmetry.space_group_name_H-M   'P 1'
#
loop_
_entity.id
_entity.type
_entity.pdbx_description
1 polymer ?
#
loop_
_entity_poly.entity_id
_entity_poly.type
_entity_poly.pdbx_seq_one_letter_code
_entity_poly.pdbx_strand_id
1 'polypeptide(L)' 'IVTVGRDAWAKDNPVFVGSSLMFLKEGDRVSVRDLSRGLIVDSGNDACVALADYIAGGQRQFVEMMNNYAEKLHLKDTH' A
#
# COMPACT_ATOMS: atom_id res chain seq x y z
N ILE A 1 10.12 11.04 0.99
CA ILE A 1 10.13 10.42 -0.36
C ILE A 1 10.19 8.92 -0.14
N VAL A 2 9.33 8.18 -0.83
CA VAL A 2 9.26 6.72 -0.77
C VAL A 2 10.02 6.15 -1.95
N THR A 3 10.85 5.14 -1.71
CA THR A 3 11.46 4.33 -2.78
C THR A 3 10.60 3.09 -2.96
N VAL A 4 10.11 2.87 -4.17
CA VAL A 4 9.22 1.74 -4.48
C VAL A 4 10.02 0.43 -4.46
N GLY A 5 9.55 -0.51 -3.63
CA GLY A 5 10.08 -1.86 -3.55
C GLY A 5 9.60 -2.76 -4.70
N ARG A 6 10.19 -3.94 -4.81
CA ARG A 6 9.85 -4.92 -5.85
C ARG A 6 8.43 -5.47 -5.70
N ASP A 7 7.95 -5.60 -4.48
CA ASP A 7 6.61 -6.11 -4.15
C ASP A 7 5.48 -5.16 -4.53
N ALA A 8 5.75 -3.85 -4.57
CA ALA A 8 4.86 -2.83 -5.11
C ALA A 8 4.90 -2.72 -6.66
N TRP A 9 5.80 -3.44 -7.34
CA TRP A 9 5.88 -3.38 -8.81
C TRP A 9 4.88 -4.32 -9.48
N ALA A 10 3.85 -3.73 -10.09
CA ALA A 10 2.74 -4.48 -10.67
C ALA A 10 3.12 -5.50 -11.77
N LYS A 11 4.18 -5.23 -12.54
CA LYS A 11 4.59 -6.11 -13.64
C LYS A 11 5.13 -7.46 -13.14
N ASP A 12 5.79 -7.45 -11.99
CA ASP A 12 6.48 -8.61 -11.42
C ASP A 12 5.65 -9.32 -10.33
N ASN A 13 4.48 -8.78 -9.99
CA ASN A 13 3.62 -9.32 -8.95
C ASN A 13 2.24 -9.73 -9.52
N PRO A 14 1.97 -11.04 -9.72
CA PRO A 14 0.74 -11.53 -10.35
C PRO A 14 -0.52 -11.26 -9.52
N VAL A 15 -0.40 -10.90 -8.23
CA VAL A 15 -1.54 -10.54 -7.37
C VAL A 15 -2.25 -9.29 -7.89
N PHE A 16 -1.55 -8.43 -8.62
CA PHE A 16 -2.13 -7.19 -9.14
C PHE A 16 -2.85 -7.33 -10.48
N VAL A 17 -2.86 -8.51 -11.10
CA VAL A 17 -3.51 -8.72 -12.39
C VAL A 17 -5.01 -8.42 -12.30
N GLY A 18 -5.47 -7.46 -13.09
CA GLY A 18 -6.88 -7.03 -13.11
C GLY A 18 -7.27 -6.04 -12.00
N SER A 19 -6.30 -5.55 -11.23
CA SER A 19 -6.51 -4.60 -10.14
C SER A 19 -6.27 -3.13 -10.58
N SER A 20 -6.76 -2.16 -9.82
CA SER A 20 -6.43 -0.74 -10.02
C SER A 20 -5.00 -0.44 -9.57
N LEU A 21 -4.29 0.38 -10.35
CA LEU A 21 -2.85 0.61 -10.22
C LEU A 21 -2.46 2.06 -10.50
N MET A 22 -1.38 2.51 -9.85
CA MET A 22 -0.61 3.72 -10.22
C MET A 22 0.48 3.44 -11.26
N PHE A 23 0.74 2.16 -11.57
CA PHE A 23 1.79 1.68 -12.48
C PHE A 23 3.21 1.99 -12.00
N LEU A 24 3.44 1.85 -10.70
CA LEU A 24 4.76 2.03 -10.07
C LEU A 24 5.78 1.00 -10.56
N LYS A 25 7.07 1.35 -10.54
CA LYS A 25 8.18 0.45 -10.86
C LYS A 25 9.18 0.39 -9.71
N GLU A 26 9.86 -0.74 -9.57
CA GLU A 26 10.94 -0.89 -8.58
C GLU A 26 12.00 0.21 -8.76
N GLY A 27 12.39 0.85 -7.65
CA GLY A 27 13.36 1.93 -7.62
C GLY A 27 12.79 3.32 -7.90
N ASP A 28 11.51 3.45 -8.30
CA ASP A 28 10.86 4.76 -8.44
C ASP A 28 10.89 5.51 -7.11
N ARG A 29 11.09 6.83 -7.18
CA ARG A 29 11.10 7.72 -6.01
C ARG A 29 9.89 8.64 -6.05
N VAL A 30 8.88 8.31 -5.27
CA VAL A 30 7.57 8.98 -5.29
C VAL A 30 7.33 9.72 -3.98
N SER A 31 6.63 10.86 -4.02
CA SER A 31 6.28 11.57 -2.80
C SER A 31 5.16 10.84 -2.03
N VAL A 32 5.15 10.95 -0.70
CA VAL A 32 4.06 10.38 0.12
C VAL A 32 2.71 10.97 -0.29
N ARG A 33 2.69 12.25 -0.70
CA ARG A 33 1.49 12.93 -1.18
C ARG A 33 0.94 12.29 -2.46
N ASP A 34 1.80 11.98 -3.43
CA ASP A 34 1.35 11.41 -4.71
C ASP A 34 0.90 9.96 -4.54
N LEU A 35 1.62 9.17 -3.73
CA LEU A 35 1.20 7.81 -3.37
C LEU A 35 -0.14 7.82 -2.63
N SER A 36 -0.30 8.71 -1.65
CA SER A 36 -1.56 8.88 -0.92
C SER A 36 -2.70 9.28 -1.86
N ARG A 37 -2.42 10.14 -2.85
CA ARG A 37 -3.41 10.53 -3.85
C ARG A 37 -3.80 9.35 -4.74
N GLY A 38 -2.86 8.57 -5.27
CA GLY A 38 -3.21 7.41 -6.10
C GLY A 38 -3.86 6.28 -5.32
N LEU A 39 -3.54 6.11 -4.03
CA LEU A 39 -4.28 5.23 -3.14
C LEU A 39 -5.74 5.69 -2.98
N ILE A 40 -5.97 6.96 -2.67
CA ILE A 40 -7.32 7.48 -2.34
C ILE A 40 -8.19 7.69 -3.59
N VAL A 41 -7.60 8.18 -4.67
CA VAL A 41 -8.34 8.58 -5.89
C VAL A 41 -8.48 7.41 -6.86
N ASP A 42 -7.38 6.70 -7.13
CA ASP A 42 -7.36 5.65 -8.14
C ASP A 42 -7.50 4.24 -7.53
N SER A 43 -7.58 4.15 -6.19
CA SER A 43 -7.57 2.88 -5.46
C SER A 43 -6.36 2.00 -5.83
N GLY A 44 -5.22 2.62 -6.10
CA GLY A 44 -4.01 1.94 -6.57
C GLY A 44 -3.45 0.97 -5.53
N ASN A 45 -3.45 -0.33 -5.84
CA ASN A 45 -3.00 -1.36 -4.91
C ASN A 45 -1.47 -1.37 -4.74
N ASP A 46 -0.74 -1.06 -5.82
CA ASP A 46 0.72 -0.84 -5.79
C ASP A 46 1.10 0.34 -4.88
N ALA A 47 0.31 1.41 -4.90
CA ALA A 47 0.46 2.56 -4.00
C ALA A 47 0.24 2.17 -2.53
N CYS A 48 -0.74 1.31 -2.27
CA CYS A 48 -1.03 0.79 -0.93
C CYS A 48 0.17 0.02 -0.37
N VAL A 49 0.74 -0.90 -1.16
CA VAL A 49 1.93 -1.67 -0.77
C VAL A 49 3.12 -0.76 -0.51
N ALA A 50 3.44 0.15 -1.42
CA ALA A 50 4.55 1.09 -1.25
C ALA A 50 4.42 1.96 0.01
N LEU A 51 3.20 2.39 0.36
CA LEU A 51 2.94 3.13 1.60
C LEU A 51 3.03 2.24 2.85
N ALA A 52 2.53 1.01 2.78
CA ALA A 52 2.60 0.05 3.89
C ALA A 52 4.05 -0.23 4.28
N ASP A 53 4.92 -0.46 3.29
CA ASP A 53 6.35 -0.70 3.53
C ASP A 53 7.04 0.54 4.10
N TYR A 54 6.71 1.72 3.58
CA TYR A 54 7.28 2.97 4.06
C TYR A 54 6.86 3.32 5.50
N ILE A 55 5.61 3.04 5.88
CA ILE A 55 5.05 3.42 7.18
C ILE A 55 5.41 2.41 8.25
N ALA A 56 5.27 1.11 7.96
CA ALA A 56 5.34 0.05 8.97
C ALA A 56 6.54 -0.91 8.77
N GLY A 57 7.34 -0.72 7.72
CA GLY A 57 8.44 -1.62 7.38
C GLY A 57 8.00 -2.92 6.72
N GLY A 58 6.72 -3.02 6.34
CA GLY A 58 6.17 -4.17 5.62
C GLY A 58 4.64 -4.24 5.70
N GLN A 59 4.04 -4.95 4.73
CA GLN A 59 2.60 -5.17 4.65
C GLN A 59 2.02 -5.84 5.91
N ARG A 60 2.72 -6.84 6.46
CA ARG A 60 2.25 -7.55 7.68
C ARG A 60 2.12 -6.59 8.86
N GLN A 61 3.15 -5.80 9.12
CA GLN A 61 3.17 -4.83 10.22
C GLN A 61 2.10 -3.75 10.00
N PHE A 62 1.86 -3.37 8.75
CA PHE A 62 0.79 -2.42 8.41
C PHE A 62 -0.60 -3.01 8.68
N VAL A 63 -0.86 -4.27 8.32
CA VAL A 63 -2.12 -4.98 8.63
C VAL A 63 -2.32 -5.12 10.14
N GLU A 64 -1.27 -5.44 10.91
CA GLU A 64 -1.33 -5.45 12.37
C GLU A 64 -1.72 -4.06 12.92
N MET A 65 -1.17 -2.98 12.36
CA MET A 65 -1.55 -1.62 12.73
C MET A 65 -3.01 -1.31 12.38
N MET A 66 -3.50 -1.74 11.20
CA MET A 66 -4.91 -1.58 10.80
C MET A 66 -5.84 -2.27 11.80
N ASN A 67 -5.53 -3.50 12.18
CA ASN A 67 -6.33 -4.25 13.15
C ASN A 67 -6.28 -3.67 14.56
N ASN A 68 -5.12 -3.15 14.99
CA ASN A 68 -5.03 -2.39 16.23
C ASN A 68 -5.94 -1.14 16.21
N TYR A 69 -6.14 -0.50 15.06
CA TYR A 69 -7.10 0.61 14.93
C TYR A 69 -8.56 0.12 14.95
N ALA A 70 -8.86 -1.01 14.29
CA ALA A 70 -10.20 -1.61 14.33
C ALA A 70 -10.64 -1.92 15.78
N GLU A 71 -9.73 -2.49 16.59
CA GLU A 71 -9.98 -2.73 18.02
C GLU A 71 -10.22 -1.45 18.81
N LYS A 72 -9.36 -0.42 18.62
CA LYS A 72 -9.50 0.89 19.27
C LYS A 72 -10.80 1.62 18.92
N LEU A 73 -11.32 1.36 17.72
CA LEU A 73 -12.58 1.91 17.23
C LEU A 73 -13.79 1.01 17.57
N HIS A 74 -13.57 -0.10 18.27
CA HIS A 74 -14.60 -1.07 18.65
C HIS A 74 -15.35 -1.70 17.46
N LEU A 75 -14.65 -1.90 16.33
CA LEU A 75 -15.19 -2.53 15.12
C LEU A 75 -15.16 -4.06 15.24
N LYS A 76 -16.21 -4.63 15.84
CA LYS A 76 -16.27 -6.06 16.22
C LYS A 76 -16.36 -7.03 15.04
N ASP A 77 -16.75 -6.55 13.87
CA ASP A 77 -17.00 -7.36 12.66
C ASP A 77 -16.01 -7.00 11.53
N THR A 78 -14.73 -6.77 11.86
CA THR A 78 -13.66 -6.37 10.91
C THR A 78 -12.32 -7.04 11.28
N HIS A 79 -11.51 -7.42 10.28
CA HIS A 79 -10.17 -8.04 10.42
C HIS A 79 -9.26 -7.74 9.21
#